data_AF-W0RMY8-F1
#
_entry.id   AF-W0RMY8-F1
#
_cell.length_a   1.000
_cell.length_b   1.000
_cell.length_c   1.000
_cell.angle_alpha   90.00
_cell.angle_beta   90.00
_cell.angle_gamma   90.00
#
_symmetry.space_group_name_H-M   'P 1'
#
loop_
_entity.id
_entity.type
_entity.pdbx_description
1 polymer ?
#
loop_
_entity_poly.entity_id
_entity_poly.type
_entity_poly.pdbx_seq_one_letter_code
_entity_poly.pdbx_strand_id
1 'polypeptide(L)'
;MRPRHLRTLAPLVMLAALAALAIVGACATSSHRAARMPAWRAASGPPSALGATGTCASDGAVPTLDLRSSFWLNLHDFLVVQAKRRRGVEDESPGAFRPTLADTVPARPLTTAERARWTRALDTYDRAMRGSMRVDSVLVMLNVRLAEAAEYDELPDVVTGTMVSADLAAALREAAPVYREVWWPTHDRQNRAWIAATRARLDRDGACLMRREAALFRRPWPDAPVPVEASVYATWFGAYTTLDPLQITVSSASIGTQGANGLEVLLHEAGHTILGAVDSALTASAARQHRRLPSEMSHLVLFYTAGALVRSVDHEHVPYAQAFGIWRQNAAARRYFGILERAWWPYLDGSIDFGAAIDAVVRELDPA
;
A
#
# COMPACT_ATOMS: atom_id res chain seq x y z
N MET A 1 -12.88 46.98 28.86
CA MET A 1 -11.72 46.07 28.69
C MET A 1 -12.26 44.67 28.43
N ARG A 2 -12.08 44.14 27.21
CA ARG A 2 -12.54 42.80 26.78
C ARG A 2 -11.42 41.77 27.01
N PRO A 3 -11.70 40.54 27.47
CA PRO A 3 -10.71 39.48 27.49
C PRO A 3 -10.60 38.83 26.10
N ARG A 4 -9.36 38.58 25.66
CA ARG A 4 -9.00 37.92 24.41
C ARG A 4 -9.12 36.40 24.58
N HIS A 5 -9.89 35.76 23.70
CA HIS A 5 -9.91 34.31 23.53
C HIS A 5 -8.67 33.85 22.76
N LEU A 6 -7.89 32.94 23.35
CA LEU A 6 -6.91 32.10 22.67
C LEU A 6 -7.66 31.12 21.75
N ARG A 7 -7.40 31.20 20.44
CA ARG A 7 -7.74 30.15 19.48
C ARG A 7 -6.48 29.30 19.24
N THR A 8 -6.52 28.07 19.69
CA THR A 8 -5.57 27.01 19.33
C THR A 8 -5.85 26.54 17.90
N LEU A 9 -4.84 26.63 17.04
CA LEU A 9 -4.80 26.07 15.69
C LEU A 9 -4.45 24.58 15.79
N ALA A 10 -5.28 23.71 15.22
CA ALA A 10 -4.95 22.32 14.93
C ALA A 10 -4.38 22.20 13.51
N PRO A 11 -3.40 21.31 13.23
CA PRO A 11 -2.86 21.18 11.88
C PRO A 11 -3.76 20.27 11.02
N LEU A 12 -4.17 20.80 9.86
CA LEU A 12 -4.74 20.07 8.73
C LEU A 12 -3.63 19.29 8.02
N VAL A 13 -3.71 17.96 8.00
CA VAL A 13 -2.95 17.09 7.07
C VAL A 13 -3.91 16.07 6.46
N MET A 14 -3.68 15.76 5.18
CA MET A 14 -4.30 14.72 4.34
C MET A 14 -5.63 15.05 3.64
N LEU A 15 -5.47 15.65 2.45
CA LEU A 15 -6.51 15.82 1.42
C LEU A 15 -5.93 15.38 0.07
N ALA A 16 -6.18 14.12 -0.31
CA ALA A 16 -6.01 13.64 -1.69
C ALA A 16 -6.78 12.33 -1.89
N ALA A 17 -7.95 12.43 -2.54
CA ALA A 17 -8.62 11.37 -3.32
C ALA A 17 -10.06 11.84 -3.65
N LEU A 18 -10.16 12.85 -4.51
CA LEU A 18 -11.43 13.25 -5.13
C LEU A 18 -11.17 13.57 -6.60
N ALA A 19 -11.41 12.60 -7.47
CA ALA A 19 -11.87 12.83 -8.85
C ALA A 19 -12.15 11.49 -9.56
N ALA A 20 -13.27 10.85 -9.25
CA ALA A 20 -13.95 9.96 -10.20
C ALA A 20 -15.35 9.57 -9.66
N LEU A 21 -16.37 10.36 -9.97
CA LEU A 21 -17.76 9.86 -9.98
C LEU A 21 -18.58 10.60 -11.04
N ALA A 22 -19.54 9.84 -11.60
CA ALA A 22 -20.49 10.12 -12.69
C ALA A 22 -19.90 9.86 -14.10
N ILE A 23 -20.47 8.99 -14.95
CA ILE A 23 -21.89 8.70 -15.23
C ILE A 23 -22.08 7.22 -15.63
N VAL A 24 -23.21 6.65 -15.18
CA VAL A 24 -23.75 5.33 -15.55
C VAL A 24 -24.54 5.39 -16.86
N GLY A 25 -24.37 4.37 -17.72
CA GLY A 25 -25.51 3.70 -18.38
C GLY A 25 -25.59 3.77 -19.91
N ALA A 26 -25.34 2.64 -20.58
CA ALA A 26 -26.24 2.04 -21.59
C ALA A 26 -25.74 0.65 -22.02
N CYS A 27 -26.70 -0.27 -22.19
CA CYS A 27 -26.57 -1.68 -22.55
C CYS A 27 -25.77 -1.96 -23.84
N ALA A 28 -25.05 -3.08 -23.88
CA ALA A 28 -25.03 -3.97 -25.05
C ALA A 28 -24.40 -5.33 -24.73
N THR A 29 -25.13 -6.38 -25.12
CA THR A 29 -24.73 -7.77 -25.21
C THR A 29 -23.56 -8.00 -26.18
N SER A 30 -22.75 -9.03 -25.90
CA SER A 30 -22.22 -10.05 -26.84
C SER A 30 -20.69 -10.23 -26.94
N SER A 31 -20.34 -11.52 -26.87
CA SER A 31 -19.21 -12.23 -27.48
C SER A 31 -17.82 -12.17 -26.83
N HIS A 32 -17.42 -13.33 -26.30
CA HIS A 32 -16.06 -13.70 -25.99
C HIS A 32 -15.13 -13.50 -27.19
N ARG A 33 -14.19 -12.57 -27.10
CA ARG A 33 -12.89 -12.64 -27.78
C ARG A 33 -11.80 -12.46 -26.74
N ALA A 34 -10.96 -13.47 -26.61
CA ALA A 34 -9.69 -13.36 -25.91
C ALA A 34 -8.89 -12.22 -26.54
N ALA A 35 -8.81 -11.08 -25.84
CA ALA A 35 -7.98 -9.97 -26.25
C ALA A 35 -6.52 -10.41 -26.11
N ARG A 36 -5.88 -10.70 -27.24
CA ARG A 36 -4.41 -10.76 -27.33
C ARG A 36 -3.88 -9.40 -26.86
N MET A 37 -3.16 -9.38 -25.75
CA MET A 37 -2.41 -8.21 -25.32
C MET A 37 -1.45 -7.80 -26.45
N PRO A 38 -1.39 -6.53 -26.86
CA PRO A 38 -0.42 -6.09 -27.84
C PRO A 38 0.99 -6.32 -27.29
N ALA A 39 1.83 -6.98 -28.08
CA ALA A 39 3.25 -7.13 -27.77
C ALA A 39 3.88 -5.73 -27.67
N TRP A 40 4.26 -5.34 -26.46
CA TRP A 40 5.06 -4.15 -26.24
C TRP A 40 6.43 -4.41 -26.89
N ARG A 41 6.77 -3.65 -27.94
CA ARG A 41 8.18 -3.48 -28.30
C ARG A 41 8.82 -2.81 -27.10
N ALA A 42 9.63 -3.57 -26.34
CA ALA A 42 10.50 -3.04 -25.30
C ALA A 42 11.03 -1.70 -25.81
N ALA A 43 10.68 -0.61 -25.15
CA ALA A 43 11.41 0.62 -25.37
C ALA A 43 12.82 0.23 -24.95
N SER A 44 13.71 0.12 -25.92
CA SER A 44 15.14 -0.11 -25.74
C SER A 44 15.72 1.14 -25.07
N GLY A 45 15.37 1.33 -23.79
CA GLY A 45 16.16 2.09 -22.84
C GLY A 45 17.38 1.25 -22.48
N PRO A 46 18.56 1.87 -22.30
CA PRO A 46 19.81 1.15 -22.16
C PRO A 46 19.79 0.21 -20.94
N PRO A 47 20.59 -0.88 -20.97
CA PRO A 47 20.73 -1.78 -19.84
C PRO A 47 21.43 -1.06 -18.68
N SER A 48 21.02 -1.39 -17.46
CA SER A 48 21.89 -1.42 -16.27
C SER A 48 22.78 -0.19 -16.04
N ALA A 49 22.20 0.94 -15.62
CA ALA A 49 23.00 2.08 -15.13
C ALA A 49 22.38 2.82 -13.94
N LEU A 50 21.64 2.13 -13.07
CA LEU A 50 21.81 2.44 -11.66
C LEU A 50 23.26 2.03 -11.37
N GLY A 51 24.19 2.99 -11.43
CA GLY A 51 25.63 2.76 -11.58
C GLY A 51 26.13 1.51 -10.87
N ALA A 52 26.86 0.66 -11.61
CA ALA A 52 27.58 -0.51 -11.12
C ALA A 52 28.76 -0.12 -10.20
N THR A 53 28.52 0.75 -9.22
CA THR A 53 29.44 1.09 -8.14
C THR A 53 28.74 0.82 -6.83
N GLY A 54 28.60 -0.46 -6.54
CA GLY A 54 27.98 -0.98 -5.35
C GLY A 54 27.27 -2.29 -5.65
N THR A 55 28.03 -3.36 -5.92
CA THR A 55 27.56 -4.70 -5.54
C THR A 55 26.99 -4.59 -4.13
N CYS A 56 25.84 -5.20 -3.86
CA CYS A 56 25.24 -5.27 -2.53
C CYS A 56 26.18 -6.03 -1.57
N ALA A 57 27.31 -5.43 -1.23
CA ALA A 57 28.24 -5.88 -0.23
C ALA A 57 27.67 -5.49 1.13
N SER A 58 27.70 -6.45 2.02
CA SER A 58 27.04 -6.46 3.32
C SER A 58 27.79 -5.63 4.35
N ASP A 59 27.88 -4.32 4.17
CA ASP A 59 28.44 -3.44 5.20
C ASP A 59 27.33 -2.65 5.88
N GLY A 60 27.01 -3.08 7.10
CA GLY A 60 26.04 -2.47 8.02
C GLY A 60 24.64 -3.08 7.98
N ALA A 61 24.10 -3.41 9.16
CA ALA A 61 22.69 -3.79 9.31
C ALA A 61 21.83 -2.51 9.27
N VAL A 62 20.88 -2.44 8.34
CA VAL A 62 19.75 -1.50 8.44
C VAL A 62 18.67 -2.18 9.28
N PRO A 63 17.93 -1.45 10.12
CA PRO A 63 16.76 -1.99 10.81
C PRO A 63 15.82 -2.66 9.82
N THR A 64 15.46 -3.90 10.15
CA THR A 64 14.76 -4.80 9.22
C THR A 64 13.28 -4.48 9.15
N LEU A 65 12.62 -5.02 8.14
CA LEU A 65 11.17 -5.20 8.17
C LEU A 65 10.85 -6.38 9.08
N ASP A 66 9.91 -6.20 10.01
CA ASP A 66 9.46 -7.25 10.91
C ASP A 66 8.13 -7.83 10.42
N LEU A 67 8.22 -8.93 9.66
CA LEU A 67 7.07 -9.56 9.01
C LEU A 67 6.31 -10.50 9.96
N ARG A 68 5.01 -10.29 10.11
CA ARG A 68 4.11 -10.98 11.06
C ARG A 68 2.81 -11.44 10.40
N SER A 69 2.09 -12.34 11.07
CA SER A 69 0.76 -12.83 10.67
C SER A 69 -0.16 -12.79 11.89
N SER A 70 -0.95 -11.73 11.98
CA SER A 70 -1.80 -11.45 13.15
C SER A 70 -3.25 -11.89 12.96
N PHE A 71 -3.78 -12.68 13.91
CA PHE A 71 -5.14 -13.24 13.83
C PHE A 71 -6.23 -12.16 13.75
N TRP A 72 -6.22 -11.19 14.66
CA TRP A 72 -7.30 -10.20 14.78
C TRP A 72 -7.35 -9.23 13.60
N LEU A 73 -6.18 -8.82 13.09
CA LEU A 73 -6.08 -8.03 11.87
C LEU A 73 -6.62 -8.81 10.67
N ASN A 74 -6.19 -10.07 10.48
CA ASN A 74 -6.68 -10.91 9.39
C ASN A 74 -8.18 -11.19 9.46
N LEU A 75 -8.75 -11.32 10.66
CA LEU A 75 -10.20 -11.41 10.86
C LEU A 75 -10.90 -10.11 10.44
N HIS A 76 -10.38 -8.97 10.89
CA HIS A 76 -10.94 -7.67 10.55
C HIS A 76 -10.95 -7.43 9.04
N ASP A 77 -9.79 -7.54 8.39
CA ASP A 77 -9.66 -7.33 6.94
C ASP A 77 -10.57 -8.28 6.15
N PHE A 78 -10.71 -9.53 6.61
CA PHE A 78 -11.60 -10.49 5.99
C PHE A 78 -13.08 -10.13 6.14
N LEU A 79 -13.51 -9.60 7.29
CA LEU A 79 -14.87 -9.10 7.49
C LEU A 79 -15.14 -7.86 6.64
N VAL A 80 -14.17 -6.94 6.50
CA VAL A 80 -14.27 -5.76 5.63
C VAL A 80 -14.53 -6.18 4.18
N VAL A 81 -13.68 -7.05 3.61
CA VAL A 81 -13.82 -7.44 2.20
C VAL A 81 -15.10 -8.24 1.95
N GLN A 82 -15.51 -9.11 2.89
CA GLN A 82 -16.77 -9.86 2.78
C GLN A 82 -17.99 -8.91 2.84
N ALA A 83 -17.94 -7.89 3.68
CA ALA A 83 -19.00 -6.90 3.79
C ALA A 83 -19.06 -5.99 2.53
N LYS A 84 -17.91 -5.57 1.97
CA LYS A 84 -17.84 -4.86 0.67
C LYS A 84 -18.47 -5.70 -0.45
N ARG A 85 -18.12 -6.99 -0.54
CA ARG A 85 -18.68 -7.93 -1.53
C ARG A 85 -20.20 -8.08 -1.40
N ARG A 86 -20.74 -8.17 -0.17
CA ARG A 86 -22.20 -8.23 0.06
C ARG A 86 -22.95 -7.01 -0.49
N ARG A 87 -22.28 -5.85 -0.55
CA ARG A 87 -22.83 -4.62 -1.12
C ARG A 87 -22.72 -4.53 -2.64
N GLY A 88 -22.00 -5.45 -3.28
CA GLY A 88 -21.59 -5.28 -4.67
C GLY A 88 -20.58 -4.15 -4.86
N VAL A 89 -19.84 -3.76 -3.81
CA VAL A 89 -18.71 -2.84 -3.94
C VAL A 89 -17.50 -3.67 -4.40
N GLU A 90 -17.09 -3.46 -5.64
CA GLU A 90 -15.86 -3.98 -6.22
C GLU A 90 -14.97 -2.78 -6.61
N ASP A 91 -14.25 -2.26 -5.62
CA ASP A 91 -13.28 -1.16 -5.73
C ASP A 91 -11.83 -1.66 -5.91
N GLU A 92 -11.62 -2.98 -5.88
CA GLU A 92 -10.34 -3.63 -6.16
C GLU A 92 -9.87 -3.31 -7.58
N SER A 93 -8.62 -2.87 -7.74
CA SER A 93 -8.14 -2.57 -9.09
C SER A 93 -8.04 -3.87 -9.93
N PRO A 94 -8.55 -3.88 -11.19
CA PRO A 94 -8.67 -5.12 -11.97
C PRO A 94 -7.34 -5.81 -12.32
N GLY A 95 -6.21 -5.11 -12.21
CA GLY A 95 -4.90 -5.57 -12.67
C GLY A 95 -4.08 -6.36 -11.65
N ALA A 96 -4.21 -6.10 -10.34
CA ALA A 96 -3.35 -6.69 -9.32
C ALA A 96 -4.08 -7.31 -8.11
N PHE A 97 -5.39 -7.11 -7.98
CA PHE A 97 -5.96 -6.99 -6.62
C PHE A 97 -7.12 -7.92 -6.30
N ARG A 98 -7.49 -8.86 -7.17
CA ARG A 98 -8.44 -9.88 -6.73
C ARG A 98 -7.71 -10.83 -5.77
N PRO A 99 -8.08 -10.90 -4.47
CA PRO A 99 -7.74 -12.07 -3.69
C PRO A 99 -8.27 -13.26 -4.49
N THR A 100 -7.48 -14.32 -4.66
CA THR A 100 -8.00 -15.44 -5.42
C THR A 100 -9.28 -15.89 -4.71
N LEU A 101 -10.38 -16.12 -5.44
CA LEU A 101 -11.66 -16.54 -4.83
C LEU A 101 -11.48 -17.77 -3.94
N ALA A 102 -10.44 -18.57 -4.22
CA ALA A 102 -9.95 -19.69 -3.41
C ALA A 102 -9.62 -19.29 -1.96
N ASP A 103 -9.07 -18.10 -1.72
CA ASP A 103 -8.67 -17.61 -0.39
C ASP A 103 -9.87 -17.16 0.46
N THR A 104 -11.09 -17.29 -0.07
CA THR A 104 -12.32 -17.06 0.68
C THR A 104 -13.15 -18.33 0.88
N VAL A 105 -12.67 -19.46 0.35
CA VAL A 105 -13.32 -20.76 0.48
C VAL A 105 -13.15 -21.25 1.90
N PRO A 106 -14.25 -21.53 2.62
CA PRO A 106 -14.16 -22.06 3.97
C PRO A 106 -13.63 -23.50 3.93
N ALA A 107 -12.79 -23.87 4.91
CA ALA A 107 -12.25 -25.23 5.02
C ALA A 107 -13.35 -26.29 5.22
N ARG A 108 -14.50 -25.88 5.76
CA ARG A 108 -15.73 -26.67 5.86
C ARG A 108 -16.97 -25.78 5.75
N PRO A 109 -18.14 -26.31 5.39
CA PRO A 109 -19.38 -25.55 5.47
C PRO A 109 -19.63 -25.00 6.88
N LEU A 110 -20.15 -23.77 6.95
CA LEU A 110 -20.66 -23.21 8.19
C LEU A 110 -21.94 -23.93 8.63
N THR A 111 -22.01 -24.30 9.91
CA THR A 111 -23.28 -24.69 10.54
C THR A 111 -24.27 -23.53 10.53
N THR A 112 -25.55 -23.81 10.78
CA THR A 112 -26.59 -22.78 10.88
C THR A 112 -26.27 -21.72 11.94
N ALA A 113 -25.77 -22.16 13.11
CA ALA A 113 -25.41 -21.26 14.21
C ALA A 113 -24.21 -20.37 13.86
N GLU A 114 -23.18 -20.94 13.26
CA GLU A 114 -21.99 -20.19 12.81
C GLU A 114 -22.34 -19.19 11.72
N ARG A 115 -23.17 -19.59 10.75
CA ARG A 115 -23.65 -18.71 9.67
C ARG A 115 -24.42 -17.51 10.24
N ALA A 116 -25.23 -17.72 11.27
CA ALA A 116 -25.97 -16.65 11.92
C ALA A 116 -25.03 -15.65 12.63
N ARG A 117 -24.03 -16.16 13.39
CA ARG A 117 -23.00 -15.32 14.04
C ARG A 117 -22.19 -14.52 13.02
N TRP A 118 -21.69 -15.19 11.98
CA TRP A 118 -20.93 -14.56 10.91
C TRP A 118 -21.74 -13.47 10.20
N THR A 119 -23.01 -13.74 9.91
CA THR A 119 -23.90 -12.77 9.27
C THR A 119 -24.12 -11.53 10.14
N ARG A 120 -24.34 -11.69 11.46
CA ARG A 120 -24.47 -10.54 12.36
C ARG A 120 -23.21 -9.68 12.41
N ALA A 121 -22.03 -10.30 12.43
CA ALA A 121 -20.77 -9.56 12.36
C ALA A 121 -20.68 -8.74 11.06
N LEU A 122 -20.99 -9.35 9.92
CA LEU A 122 -21.01 -8.66 8.63
C LEU A 122 -22.06 -7.53 8.56
N ASP A 123 -23.22 -7.67 9.20
CA ASP A 123 -24.23 -6.62 9.28
C ASP A 123 -23.74 -5.42 10.12
N THR A 124 -22.93 -5.67 11.16
CA THR A 124 -22.27 -4.61 11.93
C THR A 124 -21.21 -3.88 11.08
N TYR A 125 -20.38 -4.61 10.33
CA TYR A 125 -19.43 -3.99 9.39
C TYR A 125 -20.15 -3.21 8.29
N ASP A 126 -21.24 -3.74 7.72
CA ASP A 126 -22.07 -3.03 6.74
C ASP A 126 -22.54 -1.68 7.28
N ARG A 127 -23.06 -1.64 8.51
CA ARG A 127 -23.52 -0.40 9.16
C ARG A 127 -22.37 0.58 9.42
N ALA A 128 -21.24 0.10 9.93
CA ALA A 128 -20.05 0.93 10.16
C ALA A 128 -19.58 1.62 8.86
N MET A 129 -19.68 0.91 7.73
CA MET A 129 -19.34 1.47 6.41
C MET A 129 -20.39 2.44 5.84
N ARG A 130 -21.64 2.49 6.35
CA ARG A 130 -22.63 3.50 5.92
C ARG A 130 -22.33 4.88 6.48
N GLY A 131 -21.72 4.94 7.66
CA GLY A 131 -21.48 6.18 8.40
C GLY A 131 -20.22 6.94 7.98
N SER A 132 -19.33 6.35 7.19
CA SER A 132 -18.06 6.96 6.80
C SER A 132 -17.92 7.06 5.28
N MET A 133 -17.75 8.27 4.74
CA MET A 133 -17.33 8.48 3.34
C MET A 133 -15.86 8.10 3.09
N ARG A 134 -15.16 7.57 4.12
CA ARG A 134 -13.74 7.19 4.12
C ARG A 134 -13.57 5.79 4.72
N VAL A 135 -14.36 4.84 4.22
CA VAL A 135 -14.44 3.45 4.71
C VAL A 135 -13.07 2.84 4.96
N ASP A 136 -12.11 3.06 4.05
CA ASP A 136 -10.77 2.52 4.20
C ASP A 136 -10.00 3.17 5.35
N SER A 137 -10.07 4.48 5.59
CA SER A 137 -9.18 5.13 6.57
C SER A 137 -9.50 4.79 8.03
N VAL A 138 -10.79 4.70 8.39
CA VAL A 138 -11.16 4.38 9.79
C VAL A 138 -10.94 2.91 10.09
N LEU A 139 -11.21 2.01 9.13
CA LEU A 139 -10.99 0.58 9.29
C LEU A 139 -9.49 0.24 9.24
N VAL A 140 -8.73 0.88 8.35
CA VAL A 140 -7.25 0.83 8.32
C VAL A 140 -6.63 1.27 9.64
N MET A 141 -7.15 2.32 10.27
CA MET A 141 -6.63 2.78 11.58
C MET A 141 -6.85 1.75 12.69
N LEU A 142 -7.82 0.84 12.58
CA LEU A 142 -8.00 -0.24 13.56
C LEU A 142 -6.90 -1.30 13.46
N ASN A 143 -6.31 -1.46 12.28
CA ASN A 143 -5.40 -2.55 11.99
C ASN A 143 -4.12 -2.49 12.83
N VAL A 144 -3.65 -1.31 13.22
CA VAL A 144 -2.48 -1.22 14.11
C VAL A 144 -2.77 -1.80 15.49
N ARG A 145 -3.90 -1.44 16.09
CA ARG A 145 -4.30 -1.95 17.40
C ARG A 145 -4.65 -3.44 17.37
N LEU A 146 -5.23 -3.90 16.28
CA LEU A 146 -5.56 -5.31 16.10
C LEU A 146 -4.32 -6.17 15.82
N ALA A 147 -3.29 -5.62 15.18
CA ALA A 147 -1.98 -6.27 15.06
C ALA A 147 -1.29 -6.40 16.43
N GLU A 148 -1.29 -5.34 17.24
CA GLU A 148 -0.77 -5.38 18.63
C GLU A 148 -1.53 -6.41 19.49
N ALA A 149 -2.80 -6.65 19.20
CA ALA A 149 -3.63 -7.63 19.90
C ALA A 149 -3.32 -9.09 19.52
N ALA A 150 -2.45 -9.36 18.54
CA ALA A 150 -2.13 -10.70 18.06
C ALA A 150 -1.57 -11.63 19.15
N GLU A 151 -0.94 -11.06 20.17
CA GLU A 151 -0.39 -11.78 21.32
C GLU A 151 -1.46 -12.32 22.28
N TYR A 152 -2.74 -11.99 22.06
CA TYR A 152 -3.83 -12.37 22.96
C TYR A 152 -4.82 -13.34 22.30
N ASP A 153 -5.16 -14.41 23.02
CA ASP A 153 -6.20 -15.38 22.64
C ASP A 153 -7.59 -14.75 22.53
N GLU A 154 -7.83 -13.69 23.32
CA GLU A 154 -9.04 -12.89 23.35
C GLU A 154 -8.72 -11.42 23.05
N LEU A 155 -9.63 -10.73 22.35
CA LEU A 155 -9.43 -9.31 22.03
C LEU A 155 -9.50 -8.47 23.31
N PRO A 156 -8.40 -7.83 23.76
CA PRO A 156 -8.37 -7.14 25.04
C PRO A 156 -9.21 -5.85 25.00
N ASP A 157 -9.82 -5.50 26.13
CA ASP A 157 -10.67 -4.31 26.24
C ASP A 157 -9.90 -3.00 26.00
N VAL A 158 -8.57 -2.98 26.15
CA VAL A 158 -7.74 -1.81 25.84
C VAL A 158 -7.78 -1.45 24.34
N VAL A 159 -8.05 -2.42 23.46
CA VAL A 159 -8.24 -2.19 22.02
C VAL A 159 -9.57 -1.46 21.74
N THR A 160 -10.50 -1.47 22.71
CA THR A 160 -11.86 -0.90 22.59
C THR A 160 -11.97 0.58 22.99
N GLY A 161 -10.84 1.25 23.23
CA GLY A 161 -10.79 2.67 23.61
C GLY A 161 -10.78 3.63 22.40
N THR A 162 -11.85 4.40 22.25
CA THR A 162 -12.05 5.57 21.33
C THR A 162 -11.95 5.34 19.82
N MET A 163 -11.24 4.32 19.33
CA MET A 163 -11.07 4.05 17.89
C MET A 163 -11.95 2.91 17.38
N VAL A 164 -12.06 1.80 18.12
CA VAL A 164 -12.98 0.69 17.81
C VAL A 164 -14.30 0.94 18.55
N SER A 165 -15.42 1.02 17.84
CA SER A 165 -16.73 1.08 18.52
C SER A 165 -16.99 -0.22 19.29
N ALA A 166 -17.70 -0.15 20.41
CA ALA A 166 -18.08 -1.33 21.17
C ALA A 166 -18.79 -2.39 20.30
N ASP A 167 -19.59 -1.94 19.34
CA ASP A 167 -20.27 -2.80 18.36
C ASP A 167 -19.28 -3.56 17.46
N LEU A 168 -18.24 -2.89 16.95
CA LEU A 168 -17.22 -3.54 16.12
C LEU A 168 -16.38 -4.54 16.92
N ALA A 169 -16.03 -4.21 18.16
CA ALA A 169 -15.32 -5.11 19.06
C ALA A 169 -16.16 -6.36 19.38
N ALA A 170 -17.45 -6.17 19.66
CA ALA A 170 -18.39 -7.28 19.88
C ALA A 170 -18.53 -8.15 18.62
N ALA A 171 -18.63 -7.55 17.44
CA ALA A 171 -18.68 -8.28 16.17
C ALA A 171 -17.42 -9.11 15.92
N LEU A 172 -16.23 -8.57 16.21
CA LEU A 172 -14.96 -9.30 16.11
C LEU A 172 -14.94 -10.50 17.06
N ARG A 173 -15.30 -10.32 18.34
CA ARG A 173 -15.36 -11.41 19.32
C ARG A 173 -16.38 -12.48 18.94
N GLU A 174 -17.53 -12.09 18.40
CA GLU A 174 -18.56 -13.02 17.96
C GLU A 174 -18.13 -13.85 16.73
N ALA A 175 -17.42 -13.22 15.79
CA ALA A 175 -16.94 -13.87 14.57
C ALA A 175 -15.69 -14.73 14.80
N ALA A 176 -14.86 -14.40 15.79
CA ALA A 176 -13.55 -15.01 16.00
C ALA A 176 -13.56 -16.54 16.13
N PRO A 177 -14.45 -17.19 16.92
CA PRO A 177 -14.48 -18.65 16.99
C PRO A 177 -14.80 -19.29 15.63
N VAL A 178 -15.68 -18.68 14.83
CA VAL A 178 -15.99 -19.17 13.48
C VAL A 178 -14.78 -19.01 12.58
N TYR A 179 -14.12 -17.84 12.63
CA TYR A 179 -12.95 -17.57 11.82
C TYR A 179 -11.79 -18.51 12.10
N ARG A 180 -11.50 -18.71 13.38
CA ARG A 180 -10.44 -19.57 13.90
C ARG A 180 -10.53 -21.00 13.40
N GLU A 181 -11.75 -21.53 13.30
CA GLU A 181 -11.99 -22.90 12.84
C GLU A 181 -12.07 -23.03 11.32
N VAL A 182 -12.67 -22.03 10.66
CA VAL A 182 -13.15 -22.21 9.27
C VAL A 182 -12.17 -21.65 8.23
N TRP A 183 -11.47 -20.55 8.53
CA TRP A 183 -10.62 -19.86 7.56
C TRP A 183 -9.18 -19.65 8.05
N TRP A 184 -8.99 -19.37 9.35
CA TRP A 184 -7.69 -19.00 9.89
C TRP A 184 -6.56 -20.00 9.58
N PRO A 185 -6.74 -21.34 9.68
CA PRO A 185 -5.66 -22.26 9.38
C PRO A 185 -5.15 -22.13 7.94
N THR A 186 -6.04 -21.85 6.99
CA THR A 186 -5.66 -21.64 5.59
C THR A 186 -5.00 -20.27 5.40
N HIS A 187 -5.60 -19.22 5.96
CA HIS A 187 -5.09 -17.86 5.85
C HIS A 187 -3.71 -17.70 6.49
N ASP A 188 -3.50 -18.22 7.70
CA ASP A 188 -2.21 -18.16 8.38
C ASP A 188 -1.13 -18.96 7.64
N ARG A 189 -1.47 -20.14 7.10
CA ARG A 189 -0.53 -20.91 6.26
C ARG A 189 -0.10 -20.11 5.03
N GLN A 190 -1.03 -19.42 4.38
CA GLN A 190 -0.74 -18.58 3.22
C GLN A 190 0.11 -17.36 3.59
N ASN A 191 -0.25 -16.66 4.67
CA ASN A 191 0.54 -15.55 5.21
C ASN A 191 1.98 -16.02 5.53
N ARG A 192 2.15 -17.14 6.23
CA ARG A 192 3.48 -17.68 6.56
C ARG A 192 4.27 -18.11 5.34
N ALA A 193 3.62 -18.68 4.32
CA ALA A 193 4.27 -19.01 3.06
C ALA A 193 4.77 -17.75 2.33
N TRP A 194 3.94 -16.71 2.28
CA TRP A 194 4.32 -15.40 1.73
C TRP A 194 5.47 -14.77 2.53
N ILE A 195 5.38 -14.76 3.87
CA ILE A 195 6.43 -14.24 4.77
C ILE A 195 7.76 -14.95 4.50
N ALA A 196 7.76 -16.29 4.41
CA ALA A 196 8.96 -17.07 4.17
C ALA A 196 9.60 -16.73 2.80
N ALA A 197 8.78 -16.64 1.74
CA ALA A 197 9.26 -16.30 0.41
C ALA A 197 9.81 -14.87 0.32
N THR A 198 9.14 -13.92 1.00
CA THR A 198 9.54 -12.51 1.04
C THR A 198 10.79 -12.30 1.88
N ARG A 199 10.91 -12.95 3.03
CA ARG A 199 12.14 -12.93 3.85
C ARG A 199 13.36 -13.40 3.07
N ALA A 200 13.24 -14.49 2.30
CA ALA A 200 14.35 -14.96 1.47
C ALA A 200 14.83 -13.91 0.43
N ARG A 201 13.95 -13.02 -0.04
CA ARG A 201 14.35 -11.89 -0.91
C ARG A 201 14.94 -10.73 -0.11
N LEU A 202 14.37 -10.40 1.05
CA LEU A 202 14.88 -9.37 1.94
C LEU A 202 16.28 -9.69 2.47
N ASP A 203 16.54 -10.94 2.79
CA ASP A 203 17.86 -11.40 3.25
C ASP A 203 18.92 -11.24 2.16
N ARG A 204 18.53 -11.40 0.89
CA ARG A 204 19.44 -11.27 -0.26
C ARG A 204 19.66 -9.81 -0.65
N ASP A 205 18.59 -9.03 -0.77
CA ASP A 205 18.62 -7.72 -1.44
C ASP A 205 18.17 -6.56 -0.53
N GLY A 206 17.42 -6.84 0.54
CA GLY A 206 16.64 -5.86 1.30
C GLY A 206 17.49 -4.73 1.92
N ALA A 207 18.50 -5.07 2.71
CA ALA A 207 19.33 -4.06 3.38
C ALA A 207 20.03 -3.12 2.38
N CYS A 208 20.46 -3.65 1.24
CA CYS A 208 21.08 -2.88 0.16
C CYS A 208 20.09 -1.88 -0.45
N LEU A 209 18.88 -2.34 -0.80
CA LEU A 209 17.85 -1.51 -1.39
C LEU A 209 17.36 -0.42 -0.43
N MET A 210 17.14 -0.76 0.84
CA MET A 210 16.72 0.21 1.88
C MET A 210 17.76 1.32 2.08
N ARG A 211 19.06 1.00 2.11
CA ARG A 211 20.12 2.03 2.18
C ARG A 211 20.11 2.93 0.96
N ARG A 212 19.96 2.35 -0.22
CA ARG A 212 19.94 3.11 -1.47
C ARG A 212 18.74 4.04 -1.53
N GLU A 213 17.57 3.57 -1.15
CA GLU A 213 16.36 4.39 -1.08
C GLU A 213 16.52 5.54 -0.06
N ALA A 214 16.99 5.25 1.15
CA ALA A 214 17.30 6.25 2.17
C ALA A 214 18.28 7.33 1.66
N ALA A 215 19.34 6.92 0.97
CA ALA A 215 20.30 7.84 0.36
C ALA A 215 19.65 8.70 -0.73
N LEU A 216 18.86 8.08 -1.62
CA LEU A 216 18.15 8.77 -2.71
C LEU A 216 17.13 9.78 -2.18
N PHE A 217 16.45 9.48 -1.08
CA PHE A 217 15.50 10.40 -0.44
C PHE A 217 16.13 11.30 0.61
N ARG A 218 17.46 11.29 0.77
CA ARG A 218 18.20 12.20 1.66
C ARG A 218 17.71 12.14 3.11
N ARG A 219 17.23 10.97 3.55
CA ARG A 219 16.68 10.73 4.89
C ARG A 219 17.15 9.37 5.39
N PRO A 220 17.60 9.28 6.65
CA PRO A 220 17.97 7.99 7.22
C PRO A 220 16.75 7.08 7.26
N TRP A 221 16.99 5.78 7.07
CA TRP A 221 15.99 4.76 7.35
C TRP A 221 15.62 4.78 8.86
N PRO A 222 14.39 4.41 9.25
CA PRO A 222 14.03 4.32 10.66
C PRO A 222 14.99 3.44 11.47
N ASP A 223 15.34 3.87 12.69
CA ASP A 223 16.24 3.14 13.60
C ASP A 223 15.59 1.86 14.19
N ALA A 224 14.26 1.86 14.31
CA ALA A 224 13.50 0.72 14.78
C ALA A 224 13.06 -0.17 13.60
N PRO A 225 12.93 -1.49 13.78
CA PRO A 225 12.31 -2.35 12.77
C PRO A 225 10.91 -1.85 12.40
N VAL A 226 10.61 -1.83 11.10
CA VAL A 226 9.29 -1.43 10.61
C VAL A 226 8.35 -2.63 10.65
N PRO A 227 7.27 -2.62 11.44
CA PRO A 227 6.36 -3.75 11.53
C PRO A 227 5.55 -3.90 10.23
N VAL A 228 5.47 -5.14 9.75
CA VAL A 228 4.79 -5.52 8.51
C VAL A 228 3.82 -6.67 8.80
N GLU A 229 2.53 -6.43 8.62
CA GLU A 229 1.48 -7.42 8.81
C GLU A 229 1.09 -8.05 7.47
N ALA A 230 1.28 -9.36 7.36
CA ALA A 230 0.72 -10.15 6.27
C ALA A 230 -0.75 -10.44 6.57
N SER A 231 -1.60 -10.10 5.62
CA SER A 231 -3.03 -10.38 5.70
C SER A 231 -3.51 -10.99 4.39
N VAL A 232 -4.51 -11.86 4.37
CA VAL A 232 -5.05 -12.33 3.08
C VAL A 232 -5.63 -11.16 2.27
N TYR A 233 -6.08 -10.10 2.95
CA TYR A 233 -6.58 -8.88 2.34
C TYR A 233 -5.95 -7.66 3.02
N ALA A 234 -5.67 -6.57 2.30
CA ALA A 234 -5.20 -5.33 2.91
C ALA A 234 -6.10 -4.17 2.45
N THR A 235 -5.92 -3.71 1.21
CA THR A 235 -6.72 -2.67 0.54
C THR A 235 -6.85 -3.00 -0.93
N TRP A 236 -7.58 -2.13 -1.65
CA TRP A 236 -7.71 -2.16 -3.11
C TRP A 236 -6.38 -2.05 -3.89
N PHE A 237 -5.29 -1.67 -3.21
CA PHE A 237 -3.92 -1.61 -3.72
C PHE A 237 -3.01 -2.71 -3.16
N GLY A 238 -3.56 -3.69 -2.44
CA GLY A 238 -2.80 -4.85 -1.96
C GLY A 238 -1.83 -4.54 -0.83
N ALA A 239 -1.61 -3.27 -0.47
CA ALA A 239 -0.86 -2.86 0.69
C ALA A 239 -1.23 -1.43 1.12
N TYR A 240 -0.84 -1.04 2.34
CA TYR A 240 -0.87 0.34 2.80
C TYR A 240 0.04 0.51 4.02
N THR A 241 0.33 1.78 4.34
CA THR A 241 1.12 2.18 5.51
C THR A 241 0.36 3.16 6.40
N THR A 242 0.34 2.92 7.71
CA THR A 242 0.05 3.93 8.74
C THR A 242 1.37 4.48 9.25
N LEU A 243 1.45 5.79 9.48
CA LEU A 243 2.70 6.43 9.97
C LEU A 243 2.68 6.73 11.47
N ASP A 244 1.50 6.76 12.09
CA ASP A 244 1.34 7.01 13.53
C ASP A 244 0.15 6.20 14.09
N PRO A 245 0.39 4.99 14.65
CA PRO A 245 1.69 4.34 14.75
C PRO A 245 2.16 3.78 13.39
N LEU A 246 3.49 3.66 13.23
CA LEU A 246 4.08 3.08 12.02
C LEU A 246 3.72 1.59 11.88
N GLN A 247 3.01 1.22 10.83
CA GLN A 247 2.75 -0.17 10.44
C GLN A 247 2.47 -0.26 8.95
N ILE A 248 3.02 -1.29 8.31
CA ILE A 248 2.68 -1.68 6.95
C ILE A 248 1.76 -2.89 7.02
N THR A 249 0.72 -2.94 6.22
CA THR A 249 -0.07 -4.16 5.99
C THR A 249 0.00 -4.51 4.52
N VAL A 250 0.30 -5.78 4.20
CA VAL A 250 0.43 -6.29 2.84
C VAL A 250 -0.44 -7.52 2.65
N SER A 251 -1.15 -7.57 1.53
CA SER A 251 -1.92 -8.73 1.13
C SER A 251 -0.97 -9.87 0.77
N SER A 252 -1.06 -11.02 1.43
CA SER A 252 -0.33 -12.25 1.09
C SER A 252 -0.95 -12.97 -0.12
N ALA A 253 -2.18 -12.61 -0.50
CA ALA A 253 -2.96 -13.25 -1.55
C ALA A 253 -2.98 -12.50 -2.89
N SER A 254 -2.64 -11.21 -2.87
CA SER A 254 -2.59 -10.41 -4.08
C SER A 254 -1.48 -10.89 -5.01
N ILE A 255 -1.78 -11.02 -6.31
CA ILE A 255 -0.74 -11.30 -7.31
C ILE A 255 0.30 -10.17 -7.39
N GLY A 256 -0.12 -8.94 -7.07
CA GLY A 256 0.73 -7.76 -7.03
C GLY A 256 1.74 -7.72 -5.88
N THR A 257 1.68 -8.65 -4.93
CA THR A 257 2.58 -8.67 -3.77
C THR A 257 3.47 -9.90 -3.74
N GLN A 258 3.47 -10.70 -4.81
CA GLN A 258 4.29 -11.91 -4.91
C GLN A 258 5.67 -11.62 -5.48
N GLY A 259 6.67 -12.41 -5.10
CA GLY A 259 8.00 -12.39 -5.70
C GLY A 259 8.67 -10.99 -5.64
N ALA A 260 9.19 -10.52 -6.78
CA ALA A 260 9.84 -9.22 -6.89
C ALA A 260 8.89 -8.05 -6.62
N ASN A 261 7.60 -8.18 -6.99
CA ASN A 261 6.60 -7.16 -6.67
C ASN A 261 6.42 -7.01 -5.16
N GLY A 262 6.46 -8.11 -4.39
CA GLY A 262 6.39 -8.04 -2.92
C GLY A 262 7.53 -7.22 -2.32
N LEU A 263 8.75 -7.33 -2.87
CA LEU A 263 9.88 -6.52 -2.46
C LEU A 263 9.70 -5.04 -2.84
N GLU A 264 9.21 -4.75 -4.06
CA GLU A 264 8.93 -3.38 -4.50
C GLU A 264 7.85 -2.72 -3.64
N VAL A 265 6.77 -3.43 -3.35
CA VAL A 265 5.68 -2.94 -2.49
C VAL A 265 6.22 -2.63 -1.09
N LEU A 266 7.03 -3.50 -0.50
CA LEU A 266 7.60 -3.23 0.82
C LEU A 266 8.52 -2.01 0.86
N LEU A 267 9.34 -1.80 -0.19
CA LEU A 267 10.15 -0.60 -0.32
C LEU A 267 9.27 0.64 -0.48
N HIS A 268 8.26 0.57 -1.35
CA HIS A 268 7.29 1.65 -1.53
C HIS A 268 6.62 2.03 -0.21
N GLU A 269 6.03 1.07 0.48
CA GLU A 269 5.30 1.29 1.72
C GLU A 269 6.21 1.86 2.82
N ALA A 270 7.38 1.25 3.04
CA ALA A 270 8.34 1.75 4.00
C ALA A 270 8.92 3.13 3.61
N GLY A 271 9.06 3.40 2.32
CA GLY A 271 9.53 4.66 1.76
C GLY A 271 8.66 5.86 2.12
N HIS A 272 7.38 5.66 2.45
CA HIS A 272 6.53 6.73 3.02
C HIS A 272 7.14 7.37 4.28
N THR A 273 7.89 6.61 5.09
CA THR A 273 8.54 7.12 6.32
C THR A 273 9.66 8.11 6.05
N ILE A 274 10.27 8.05 4.87
CA ILE A 274 11.46 8.84 4.49
C ILE A 274 11.18 9.82 3.35
N LEU A 275 9.94 9.90 2.85
CA LEU A 275 9.56 10.74 1.71
C LEU A 275 9.59 12.25 2.01
N GLY A 276 9.60 12.65 3.28
CA GLY A 276 9.42 14.06 3.68
C GLY A 276 10.44 15.04 3.10
N ALA A 277 11.68 14.62 2.81
CA ALA A 277 12.67 15.49 2.17
C ALA A 277 12.38 15.72 0.68
N VAL A 278 11.88 14.71 -0.03
CA VAL A 278 11.41 14.86 -1.42
C VAL A 278 10.23 15.83 -1.47
N ASP A 279 9.25 15.64 -0.60
CA ASP A 279 8.05 16.49 -0.52
C ASP A 279 8.40 17.96 -0.24
N SER A 280 9.27 18.19 0.76
CA SER A 280 9.75 19.52 1.11
C SER A 280 10.51 20.18 -0.05
N ALA A 281 11.37 19.42 -0.74
CA ALA A 281 12.18 19.93 -1.83
C ALA A 281 11.32 20.27 -3.08
N LEU A 282 10.38 19.40 -3.44
CA LEU A 282 9.40 19.65 -4.51
C LEU A 282 8.58 20.91 -4.22
N THR A 283 8.06 21.03 -2.99
CA THR A 283 7.26 22.20 -2.57
C THR A 283 8.06 23.49 -2.66
N ALA A 284 9.28 23.49 -2.10
CA ALA A 284 10.15 24.66 -2.14
C ALA A 284 10.53 25.04 -3.57
N SER A 285 10.82 24.06 -4.43
CA SER A 285 11.18 24.32 -5.83
C SER A 285 9.97 24.81 -6.64
N ALA A 286 8.79 24.23 -6.45
CA ALA A 286 7.56 24.67 -7.11
C ALA A 286 7.23 26.14 -6.78
N ALA A 287 7.39 26.52 -5.51
CA ALA A 287 7.23 27.92 -5.08
C ALA A 287 8.25 28.85 -5.76
N ARG A 288 9.53 28.47 -5.82
CA ARG A 288 10.58 29.27 -6.49
C ARG A 288 10.36 29.41 -8.00
N GLN A 289 9.84 28.38 -8.65
CA GLN A 289 9.68 28.32 -10.10
C GLN A 289 8.28 28.75 -10.57
N HIS A 290 7.38 29.15 -9.67
CA HIS A 290 5.99 29.49 -9.97
C HIS A 290 5.26 28.38 -10.73
N ARG A 291 5.35 27.15 -10.21
CA ARG A 291 4.74 25.96 -10.79
C ARG A 291 3.68 25.37 -9.85
N ARG A 292 2.63 24.79 -10.44
CA ARG A 292 1.61 24.06 -9.69
C ARG A 292 2.11 22.66 -9.40
N LEU A 293 2.41 22.37 -8.13
CA LEU A 293 2.78 21.03 -7.68
C LEU A 293 1.51 20.15 -7.55
N PRO A 294 1.41 19.04 -8.30
CA PRO A 294 0.37 18.04 -8.06
C PRO A 294 0.54 17.39 -6.69
N SER A 295 -0.56 17.16 -5.96
CA SER A 295 -0.55 16.52 -4.64
C SER A 295 0.16 15.15 -4.64
N GLU A 296 0.01 14.41 -5.73
CA GLU A 296 0.55 13.05 -5.85
C GLU A 296 2.02 13.00 -6.27
N MET A 297 2.65 14.13 -6.62
CA MET A 297 3.97 14.09 -7.29
C MET A 297 5.04 13.38 -6.44
N SER A 298 5.08 13.63 -5.13
CA SER A 298 5.99 12.92 -4.22
C SER A 298 5.70 11.42 -4.16
N HIS A 299 4.43 11.01 -4.18
CA HIS A 299 4.03 9.60 -4.22
C HIS A 299 4.40 8.92 -5.55
N LEU A 300 4.29 9.62 -6.68
CA LEU A 300 4.71 9.11 -7.98
C LEU A 300 6.24 8.95 -8.07
N VAL A 301 7.01 9.88 -7.48
CA VAL A 301 8.47 9.73 -7.32
C VAL A 301 8.80 8.47 -6.52
N LEU A 302 8.04 8.18 -5.46
CA LEU A 302 8.20 6.97 -4.65
C LEU A 302 7.94 5.70 -5.46
N PHE A 303 6.80 5.60 -6.17
CA PHE A 303 6.53 4.47 -7.09
C PHE A 303 7.65 4.25 -8.10
N TYR A 304 8.10 5.32 -8.76
CA TYR A 304 9.13 5.22 -9.78
C TYR A 304 10.47 4.76 -9.19
N THR A 305 10.84 5.29 -8.03
CA THR A 305 12.11 4.97 -7.36
C THR A 305 12.14 3.54 -6.85
N ALA A 306 11.09 3.08 -6.16
CA ALA A 306 11.00 1.70 -5.66
C ALA A 306 11.11 0.68 -6.80
N GLY A 307 10.38 0.89 -7.90
CA GLY A 307 10.45 0.02 -9.07
C GLY A 307 11.81 0.02 -9.77
N ALA A 308 12.46 1.19 -9.89
CA ALA A 308 13.81 1.28 -10.42
C ALA A 308 14.84 0.53 -9.55
N LEU A 309 14.71 0.64 -8.23
CA LEU A 309 15.59 -0.04 -7.28
C LEU A 309 15.45 -1.57 -7.36
N VAL A 310 14.24 -2.11 -7.35
CA VAL A 310 14.04 -3.58 -7.49
C VAL A 310 14.53 -4.08 -8.84
N ARG A 311 14.26 -3.34 -9.92
CA ARG A 311 14.76 -3.69 -11.26
C ARG A 311 16.28 -3.73 -11.35
N SER A 312 17.00 -3.04 -10.46
CA SER A 312 18.47 -3.07 -10.44
C SER A 312 19.07 -4.36 -9.88
N VAL A 313 18.29 -5.15 -9.13
CA VAL A 313 18.70 -6.45 -8.59
C VAL A 313 17.97 -7.62 -9.27
N ASP A 314 16.85 -7.33 -9.95
CA ASP A 314 16.05 -8.29 -10.70
C ASP A 314 15.73 -7.69 -12.08
N HIS A 315 16.57 -7.97 -13.09
CA HIS A 315 16.51 -7.31 -14.40
C HIS A 315 15.28 -7.68 -15.24
N GLU A 316 14.67 -8.83 -14.96
CA GLU A 316 13.41 -9.28 -15.59
C GLU A 316 12.19 -8.63 -14.94
N HIS A 317 12.36 -8.00 -13.78
CA HIS A 317 11.29 -7.34 -13.06
C HIS A 317 10.70 -6.17 -13.87
N VAL A 318 9.38 -6.20 -14.02
CA VAL A 318 8.60 -5.08 -14.54
C VAL A 318 8.07 -4.29 -13.34
N PRO A 319 8.45 -3.01 -13.17
CA PRO A 319 8.01 -2.19 -12.06
C PRO A 319 6.50 -2.26 -11.83
N TYR A 320 6.08 -2.35 -10.57
CA TYR A 320 4.70 -2.53 -10.14
C TYR A 320 3.75 -1.56 -10.83
N ALA A 321 4.10 -0.26 -10.80
CA ALA A 321 3.28 0.79 -11.39
C ALA A 321 3.08 0.63 -12.92
N GLN A 322 4.04 -0.01 -13.60
CA GLN A 322 3.96 -0.35 -15.03
C GLN A 322 3.18 -1.64 -15.28
N ALA A 323 3.46 -2.70 -14.51
CA ALA A 323 2.79 -3.99 -14.61
C ALA A 323 1.27 -3.83 -14.41
N PHE A 324 0.89 -3.11 -13.35
CA PHE A 324 -0.51 -2.96 -12.93
C PHE A 324 -1.18 -1.68 -13.42
N GLY A 325 -0.53 -0.95 -14.33
CA GLY A 325 -1.17 0.11 -15.11
C GLY A 325 -1.47 1.39 -14.36
N ILE A 326 -0.79 1.67 -13.23
CA ILE A 326 -0.85 2.94 -12.51
C ILE A 326 -0.57 4.11 -13.47
N TRP A 327 0.49 3.99 -14.28
CA TRP A 327 0.84 5.00 -15.29
C TRP A 327 -0.21 5.13 -16.41
N ARG A 328 -1.10 4.15 -16.59
CA ARG A 328 -2.08 4.12 -17.67
C ARG A 328 -3.47 4.59 -17.25
N GLN A 329 -3.71 4.81 -15.96
CA GLN A 329 -5.04 5.15 -15.42
C GLN A 329 -5.65 6.39 -16.09
N ASN A 330 -4.86 7.43 -16.35
CA ASN A 330 -5.31 8.64 -17.03
C ASN A 330 -4.16 9.37 -17.73
N ALA A 331 -4.47 10.46 -18.44
CA ALA A 331 -3.48 11.24 -19.18
C ALA A 331 -2.45 11.93 -18.29
N ALA A 332 -2.85 12.36 -17.08
CA ALA A 332 -1.95 12.96 -16.10
C ALA A 332 -0.91 11.94 -15.61
N ALA A 333 -1.33 10.73 -15.24
CA ALA A 333 -0.43 9.66 -14.81
C ALA A 333 0.62 9.32 -15.90
N ARG A 334 0.19 9.23 -17.16
CA ARG A 334 1.12 9.03 -18.30
C ARG A 334 2.11 10.18 -18.45
N ARG A 335 1.63 11.42 -18.32
CA ARG A 335 2.48 12.61 -18.40
C ARG A 335 3.53 12.61 -17.28
N TYR A 336 3.12 12.37 -16.04
CA TYR A 336 4.04 12.36 -14.90
C TYR A 336 5.08 11.26 -15.02
N PHE A 337 4.71 10.06 -15.48
CA PHE A 337 5.69 9.02 -15.78
C PHE A 337 6.76 9.51 -16.75
N GLY A 338 6.37 10.15 -17.86
CA GLY A 338 7.33 10.71 -18.81
C GLY A 338 8.20 11.85 -18.23
N ILE A 339 7.68 12.63 -17.27
CA ILE A 339 8.49 13.63 -16.55
C ILE A 339 9.55 12.92 -15.69
N LEU A 340 9.18 11.88 -14.94
CA LEU A 340 10.11 11.14 -14.11
C LEU A 340 11.20 10.46 -14.94
N GLU A 341 10.86 9.89 -16.10
CA GLU A 341 11.85 9.33 -17.03
C GLU A 341 12.88 10.37 -17.52
N ARG A 342 12.48 11.62 -17.74
CA ARG A 342 13.39 12.67 -18.24
C ARG A 342 14.14 13.42 -17.14
N ALA A 343 13.49 13.66 -16.01
CA ALA A 343 13.94 14.61 -15.01
C ALA A 343 14.36 13.97 -13.68
N TRP A 344 13.80 12.80 -13.34
CA TRP A 344 14.15 12.09 -12.11
C TRP A 344 15.13 10.95 -12.34
N TRP A 345 15.01 10.20 -13.46
CA TRP A 345 15.93 9.13 -13.81
C TRP A 345 17.42 9.55 -13.80
N PRO A 346 17.82 10.73 -14.32
CA PRO A 346 19.22 11.16 -14.27
C PRO A 346 19.79 11.31 -12.85
N TYR A 347 18.93 11.43 -11.83
CA TYR A 347 19.38 11.39 -10.44
C TYR A 347 19.54 9.96 -9.93
N LEU A 348 18.61 9.08 -10.31
CA LEU A 348 18.70 7.66 -9.97
C LEU A 348 19.95 7.03 -10.58
N ASP A 349 20.31 7.38 -11.83
CA ASP A 349 21.52 6.88 -12.49
C ASP A 349 22.82 7.58 -12.06
N GLY A 350 22.73 8.63 -11.23
CA GLY A 350 23.86 9.37 -10.69
C GLY A 350 24.43 10.45 -11.61
N SER A 351 23.78 10.78 -12.73
CA SER A 351 24.22 11.81 -13.67
C SER A 351 24.03 13.25 -13.17
N ILE A 352 23.06 13.47 -12.27
CA ILE A 352 22.81 14.79 -11.64
C ILE A 352 22.59 14.63 -10.14
N ASP A 353 22.73 15.74 -9.39
CA ASP A 353 22.43 15.75 -7.96
C ASP A 353 20.93 15.88 -7.66
N PHE A 354 20.56 15.62 -6.39
CA PHE A 354 19.19 15.67 -5.90
C PHE A 354 18.50 17.02 -6.15
N GLY A 355 19.22 18.14 -5.95
CA GLY A 355 18.64 19.47 -6.12
C GLY A 355 18.32 19.76 -7.59
N ALA A 356 19.25 19.42 -8.48
CA ALA A 356 19.08 19.54 -9.92
C ALA A 356 17.89 18.70 -10.43
N ALA A 357 17.70 17.49 -9.89
CA ALA A 357 16.61 16.60 -10.23
C ALA A 357 15.24 17.16 -9.81
N ILE A 358 15.15 17.63 -8.55
CA ILE A 358 13.95 18.27 -8.03
C ILE A 358 13.57 19.49 -8.90
N ASP A 359 14.55 20.34 -9.21
CA ASP A 359 14.30 21.51 -10.04
C ASP A 359 13.88 21.12 -11.47
N ALA A 360 14.44 20.04 -12.03
CA ALA A 360 14.06 19.52 -13.34
C ALA A 360 12.63 18.94 -13.36
N VAL A 361 12.25 18.16 -12.35
CA VAL A 361 10.88 17.62 -12.21
C VAL A 361 9.89 18.77 -12.15
N VAL A 362 10.16 19.77 -11.31
CA VAL A 362 9.26 20.91 -11.13
C VAL A 362 9.13 21.76 -12.39
N ARG A 363 10.22 21.96 -13.15
CA ARG A 363 10.22 22.77 -14.38
C ARG A 363 9.25 22.26 -15.44
N GLU A 364 9.03 20.95 -15.49
CA GLU A 364 8.14 20.27 -16.44
C GLU A 364 6.65 20.32 -16.02
N LEU A 365 6.35 20.83 -14.82
CA LEU A 365 4.99 20.97 -14.31
C LEU A 365 4.29 22.20 -14.89
N ASP A 366 2.97 22.22 -14.73
CA ASP A 366 2.14 23.33 -15.21
C ASP A 366 2.50 24.64 -14.47
N PRO A 367 2.45 25.79 -15.15
CA PRO A 367 2.50 27.10 -14.48
C PRO A 367 1.44 27.21 -13.38
N ALA A 368 1.78 27.91 -12.30
CA ALA A 368 0.89 28.15 -11.15
C ALA A 368 -0.27 29.10 -11.46
#